data_AF-A0A7C8ZJI6-F1
#
_entry.id   AF-A0A7C8ZJI6-F1
#
_cell.length_a   1.000
_cell.length_b   1.000
_cell.length_c   1.000
_cell.angle_alpha   90.00
_cell.angle_beta   90.00
_cell.angle_gamma   90.00
#
_symmetry.space_group_name_H-M   'P 1'
#
loop_
_entity.id
_entity.type
_entity.pdbx_description
1 polymer ?
#
loop_
_entity_poly.entity_id
_entity_poly.type
_entity_poly.pdbx_seq_one_letter_code
_entity_poly.pdbx_strand_id
1 'polypeptide(L)'
;RQVTFSKRRRGLFKKAQELSTLCDAEIGLIVFSSTSKLSEYSSSRMSQVIQRHMMHADNLDKVDQSSLVLQNQDTTCVVLSKELDKKTQDVSHLRGEQLEEMNLDELIKL
;
A
#
# COMPACT_ATOMS: atom_id res chain seq x y z
N ARG A 1 -26.83 11.51 -15.02
CA ARG A 1 -25.55 11.59 -14.27
C ARG A 1 -24.44 10.68 -14.85
N GLN A 2 -24.71 9.41 -15.13
CA GLN A 2 -23.70 8.44 -15.63
C GLN A 2 -23.03 8.86 -16.96
N VAL A 3 -23.80 9.34 -17.94
CA VAL A 3 -23.27 9.82 -19.22
C VAL A 3 -22.28 10.98 -19.02
N THR A 4 -22.66 11.96 -18.20
CA THR A 4 -21.81 13.12 -17.88
C THR A 4 -20.52 12.70 -17.19
N PHE A 5 -20.57 11.77 -16.23
CA PHE A 5 -19.38 11.23 -15.58
C PHE A 5 -18.44 10.59 -16.59
N SER A 6 -18.95 9.71 -17.45
CA SER A 6 -18.14 9.04 -18.47
C SER A 6 -17.50 10.01 -19.46
N LYS A 7 -18.24 11.03 -19.92
CA LYS A 7 -17.72 12.06 -20.83
C LYS A 7 -16.67 12.95 -20.15
N ARG A 8 -16.95 13.44 -18.94
CA ARG A 8 -16.01 14.30 -18.20
C ARG A 8 -14.74 13.56 -17.79
N ARG A 9 -14.86 12.31 -17.30
CA ARG A 9 -13.70 11.46 -16.97
C ARG A 9 -12.80 11.24 -18.19
N ARG A 10 -13.40 10.91 -19.34
CA ARG A 10 -12.65 10.76 -20.60
C ARG A 10 -11.95 12.07 -21.01
N GLY A 11 -12.66 13.19 -20.95
CA GLY A 11 -12.08 14.50 -21.26
C GLY A 11 -10.93 14.87 -20.33
N LEU A 12 -11.04 14.55 -19.04
CA LEU A 12 -10.00 14.76 -18.04
C LEU A 12 -8.76 13.91 -18.35
N PHE A 13 -8.94 12.62 -18.67
CA PHE A 13 -7.84 11.72 -19.03
C PHE A 13 -7.11 12.21 -20.29
N LYS A 14 -7.87 12.69 -21.29
CA LYS A 14 -7.28 13.25 -22.51
C LYS A 14 -6.43 14.49 -22.21
N LYS A 15 -6.92 15.40 -21.37
CA LYS A 15 -6.17 16.59 -20.97
C LYS A 15 -4.91 16.25 -20.16
N ALA A 16 -4.99 15.27 -19.25
CA ALA A 16 -3.84 14.79 -18.50
C ALA A 16 -2.77 14.20 -19.43
N GLN A 17 -3.18 13.46 -20.45
CA GLN A 17 -2.28 12.95 -21.49
C GLN A 17 -1.64 14.07 -22.31
N GLU A 18 -2.45 15.00 -22.83
CA GLU A 18 -1.94 16.15 -23.59
C GLU A 18 -0.93 16.95 -22.76
N LEU A 19 -1.23 17.22 -21.48
CA LEU A 19 -0.34 17.95 -20.58
C LEU A 19 0.95 17.20 -20.27
N SER A 20 0.85 15.90 -19.98
CA SER A 20 2.02 15.05 -19.71
C SER A 20 2.98 15.06 -20.89
N THR A 21 2.47 14.92 -22.12
CA THR A 21 3.28 14.95 -23.33
C THR A 21 3.86 16.33 -23.63
N LEU A 22 3.08 17.41 -23.50
CA LEU A 22 3.53 18.76 -23.84
C LEU A 22 4.58 19.32 -22.88
N CYS A 23 4.50 18.92 -21.61
CA CYS A 23 5.35 19.47 -20.55
C CYS A 23 6.35 18.46 -19.98
N ASP A 24 6.43 17.26 -20.54
CA ASP A 24 7.19 16.13 -19.99
C ASP A 24 6.90 15.91 -18.49
N ALA A 25 5.62 16.04 -18.13
CA ALA A 25 5.17 15.99 -16.75
C ALA A 25 4.71 14.58 -16.37
N GLU A 26 5.16 14.09 -15.22
CA GLU A 26 4.64 12.86 -14.64
C GLU A 26 3.30 13.10 -13.95
N ILE A 27 2.24 12.51 -14.51
CA ILE A 27 0.87 12.65 -14.01
C ILE A 27 0.30 11.27 -13.70
N GLY A 28 -0.34 11.15 -12.53
CA GLY A 28 -1.18 10.02 -12.13
C GLY A 28 -2.55 10.52 -11.70
N LEU A 29 -3.61 9.83 -12.13
CA LEU A 29 -5.00 10.19 -11.84
C LEU A 29 -5.80 8.94 -11.48
N ILE A 30 -6.49 9.00 -10.34
CA ILE A 30 -7.33 7.92 -9.80
C ILE A 30 -8.73 8.50 -9.59
N VAL A 31 -9.74 7.87 -10.21
CA VAL A 31 -11.14 8.33 -10.13
C VAL A 31 -12.04 7.19 -9.66
N PHE A 32 -12.70 7.39 -8.53
CA PHE A 32 -13.74 6.51 -8.02
C PHE A 32 -15.13 7.02 -8.41
N SER A 33 -15.96 6.15 -8.99
CA SER A 33 -17.38 6.47 -9.19
C SER A 33 -18.18 6.31 -7.89
N SER A 34 -19.40 6.84 -7.87
CA SER A 34 -20.37 6.57 -6.79
C SER A 34 -20.82 5.10 -6.71
N THR A 35 -20.41 4.26 -7.66
CA THR A 35 -20.66 2.81 -7.67
C THR A 35 -19.38 2.03 -7.33
N SER A 36 -18.43 2.68 -6.65
CA SER A 36 -17.14 2.13 -6.25
C SER A 36 -16.30 1.56 -7.40
N LYS A 37 -16.55 1.98 -8.64
CA LYS A 37 -15.74 1.56 -9.78
C LYS A 37 -14.52 2.47 -9.89
N LEU A 38 -13.34 1.85 -9.84
CA LEU A 38 -12.06 2.52 -10.08
C LEU A 38 -11.83 2.72 -11.58
N SER A 39 -11.25 3.87 -11.94
CA SER A 39 -10.70 4.15 -13.25
C SER A 39 -9.48 5.02 -13.08
N GLU A 40 -8.41 4.69 -13.78
CA GLU A 40 -7.12 5.35 -13.62
C GLU A 40 -6.49 5.74 -14.95
N TYR A 41 -5.63 6.75 -14.89
CA TYR A 41 -4.72 7.16 -15.95
C TYR A 41 -3.38 7.47 -15.32
N SER A 42 -2.29 7.07 -15.98
CA SER A 42 -0.94 7.44 -15.60
C SER A 42 -0.10 7.65 -16.86
N SER A 43 0.75 8.66 -16.82
CA SER A 43 1.76 8.97 -17.84
C SER A 43 2.79 7.84 -18.01
N SER A 44 3.07 7.11 -16.92
CA SER A 44 3.91 5.90 -16.88
C SER A 44 3.19 4.79 -16.08
N ARG A 45 3.91 3.88 -15.42
CA ARG A 45 3.28 2.88 -14.54
C ARG A 45 2.74 3.56 -13.28
N MET A 46 1.47 3.36 -12.96
CA MET A 46 0.83 3.97 -11.79
C MET A 46 1.62 3.72 -10.49
N SER A 47 2.17 2.51 -10.31
CA SER A 47 3.00 2.18 -9.15
C SER A 47 4.24 3.07 -9.01
N GLN A 48 4.86 3.47 -10.13
CA GLN A 48 6.04 4.34 -10.12
C GLN A 48 5.66 5.77 -9.74
N VAL A 49 4.55 6.29 -10.27
CA VAL A 49 4.04 7.63 -9.94
C VAL A 49 3.69 7.72 -8.46
N ILE A 50 3.00 6.70 -7.91
CA ILE A 50 2.68 6.62 -6.48
C ILE A 50 3.96 6.54 -5.64
N GLN A 51 4.89 5.67 -5.99
CA GLN A 51 6.16 5.53 -5.27
C GLN A 51 6.93 6.86 -5.24
N ARG A 52 7.05 7.57 -6.37
CA ARG A 52 7.70 8.88 -6.41
C ARG A 52 6.98 9.90 -5.54
N HIS A 53 5.65 9.94 -5.60
CA HIS A 53 4.89 10.83 -4.74
C HIS A 53 5.16 10.56 -3.25
N MET A 54 5.13 9.30 -2.83
CA MET A 54 5.43 8.90 -1.44
C MET A 54 6.83 9.32 -1.02
N MET A 55 7.84 9.10 -1.86
CA MET A 55 9.21 9.53 -1.57
C MET A 55 9.31 11.05 -1.40
N HIS A 56 8.57 11.85 -2.17
CA HIS A 56 8.55 13.30 -1.99
C HIS A 56 7.73 13.74 -0.76
N ALA A 57 6.66 13.03 -0.42
CA ALA A 57 5.86 13.27 0.78
C ALA A 57 6.67 13.00 2.04
N ASP A 58 7.41 11.89 2.11
CA ASP A 58 8.30 11.55 3.23
C ASP A 58 9.41 12.60 3.43
N ASN A 59 9.84 13.27 2.36
CA ASN A 59 10.80 14.37 2.44
C ASN A 59 10.15 15.69 2.91
N LEU A 60 8.84 15.86 2.71
CA LEU A 60 8.07 17.04 3.16
C LEU A 60 7.58 16.89 4.61
N ASP A 61 7.27 15.67 5.05
CA ASP A 61 6.86 15.32 6.42
C ASP A 61 7.99 15.44 7.46
N LYS A 62 9.24 15.71 7.02
CA LYS A 62 10.31 16.18 7.91
C LYS A 62 10.19 17.66 8.28
N VAL A 63 9.34 18.41 7.59
CA VAL A 63 9.11 19.85 7.85
C VAL A 63 7.76 20.07 8.54
N ASP A 64 6.78 19.18 8.39
CA ASP A 64 5.51 19.28 9.11
C ASP A 64 5.02 17.87 9.50
N GLN A 65 4.85 17.64 10.80
CA GLN A 65 4.55 16.32 11.36
C GLN A 65 3.22 15.77 10.83
N SER A 66 3.17 14.43 10.59
CA SER A 66 1.98 13.55 10.54
C SER A 66 1.47 13.07 9.16
N SER A 67 2.05 11.98 8.64
CA SER A 67 1.32 11.03 7.77
C SER A 67 1.28 9.60 8.38
N LEU A 68 0.48 9.45 9.43
CA LEU A 68 0.29 8.22 10.23
C LEU A 68 -0.38 7.02 9.49
N VAL A 69 -0.50 7.00 8.16
CA VAL A 69 -1.34 6.02 7.45
C VAL A 69 -0.57 5.02 6.60
N LEU A 70 0.57 5.39 5.98
CA LEU A 70 1.33 4.46 5.13
C LEU A 70 2.47 3.78 5.90
N GLN A 71 3.14 4.49 6.80
CA GLN A 71 4.13 3.90 7.71
C GLN A 71 3.50 2.82 8.60
N ASN A 72 2.21 2.98 8.93
CA ASN A 72 1.47 2.04 9.75
C ASN A 72 1.19 0.72 9.02
N GLN A 73 1.02 0.71 7.69
CA GLN A 73 0.77 -0.55 6.96
C GLN A 73 2.03 -1.41 6.83
N ASP A 74 3.19 -0.80 6.56
CA ASP A 74 4.45 -1.55 6.48
C ASP A 74 4.89 -2.06 7.85
N THR A 75 4.76 -1.25 8.92
CA THR A 75 5.04 -1.72 10.28
C THR A 75 4.03 -2.76 10.75
N THR A 76 2.73 -2.58 10.46
CA THR A 76 1.69 -3.56 10.80
C THR A 76 1.92 -4.88 10.05
N CYS A 77 2.28 -4.84 8.77
CA CYS A 77 2.57 -6.05 8.00
C CYS A 77 3.77 -6.81 8.60
N VAL A 78 4.86 -6.12 8.94
CA VAL A 78 6.04 -6.74 9.57
C VAL A 78 5.73 -7.30 10.96
N VAL A 79 4.94 -6.59 11.77
CA VAL A 79 4.54 -7.06 13.11
C VAL A 79 3.64 -8.28 13.01
N LEU A 80 2.64 -8.25 12.11
CA LEU A 80 1.74 -9.39 11.88
C LEU A 80 2.48 -10.61 11.34
N SER A 81 3.46 -10.43 10.44
CA SER A 81 4.29 -11.54 9.97
C SER A 81 5.07 -12.19 11.12
N LYS A 82 5.70 -11.38 11.99
CA LYS A 82 6.40 -11.91 13.18
C LYS A 82 5.47 -12.64 14.15
N GLU A 83 4.27 -12.13 14.35
CA GLU A 83 3.28 -12.76 15.24
C GLU A 83 2.72 -14.06 14.65
N LEU A 84 2.54 -14.11 13.32
CA LEU A 84 2.14 -15.31 12.59
C LEU A 84 3.23 -16.39 12.66
N ASP A 85 4.49 -16.02 12.47
CA ASP A 85 5.63 -16.95 12.59
C ASP A 85 5.68 -17.55 14.00
N LYS A 86 5.58 -16.71 15.03
CA LYS A 86 5.53 -17.15 16.43
C LYS A 86 4.35 -18.09 16.70
N LYS A 87 3.15 -17.75 16.21
CA LYS A 87 1.96 -18.59 16.45
C LYS A 87 2.03 -19.92 15.70
N THR A 88 2.64 -19.91 14.52
CA THR A 88 2.89 -21.13 13.75
C THR A 88 3.86 -22.05 14.50
N GLN A 89 4.93 -21.48 15.05
CA GLN A 89 5.89 -22.20 15.89
C GLN A 89 5.23 -22.79 17.14
N ASP A 90 4.41 -22.02 17.88
CA ASP A 90 3.67 -22.52 19.05
C ASP A 90 2.79 -23.73 18.70
N VAL A 91 2.10 -23.68 17.54
CA VAL A 91 1.22 -24.77 17.09
C VAL A 91 2.02 -26.03 16.72
N SER A 92 3.20 -25.88 16.10
CA SER A 92 4.10 -27.01 15.84
C SER A 92 4.60 -27.66 17.13
N HIS A 93 4.98 -26.85 18.13
CA HIS A 93 5.38 -27.37 19.44
C HIS A 93 4.27 -28.13 20.16
N LEU A 94 3.03 -27.63 20.15
CA LEU A 94 1.87 -28.33 20.71
C LEU A 94 1.53 -29.65 19.98
N ARG A 95 1.99 -29.80 18.74
CA ARG A 95 1.89 -31.06 17.97
C ARG A 95 3.02 -32.04 18.27
N GLY A 96 3.96 -31.67 19.15
CA GLY A 96 5.13 -32.47 19.50
C GLY A 96 6.29 -32.35 18.50
N GLU A 97 6.27 -31.33 17.64
CA GLU A 97 7.33 -31.06 16.67
C GLU A 97 8.35 -30.05 17.25
N GLN A 98 9.62 -30.16 16.85
CA GLN A 98 10.69 -29.19 17.16
C GLN A 98 10.94 -28.91 18.66
N LEU A 99 10.65 -29.87 19.55
CA LEU A 99 10.86 -29.72 21.00
C LEU A 99 12.33 -29.55 21.42
N GLU A 100 13.27 -29.89 20.54
CA GLU A 100 14.72 -29.75 20.75
C GLU A 100 15.19 -28.28 20.78
N GLU A 101 14.40 -27.37 20.22
CA GLU A 101 14.71 -25.93 20.16
C GLU A 101 14.20 -25.15 21.38
N MET A 102 13.48 -25.81 22.30
CA MET A 102 12.85 -25.19 23.47
C MET A 102 13.71 -25.35 24.73
N ASN A 103 13.71 -24.34 25.59
CA ASN A 103 14.32 -24.48 26.92
C ASN A 103 13.38 -25.23 27.89
N LEU A 104 13.93 -25.70 29.01
CA LEU A 104 13.21 -26.48 30.02
C LEU A 104 12.00 -25.72 30.60
N ASP A 105 12.11 -24.41 30.79
CA ASP A 105 11.03 -23.57 31.31
C ASP A 105 9.90 -23.37 30.29
N GLU A 106 10.20 -23.38 28.99
CA GLU A 106 9.24 -23.33 27.89
C GLU A 106 8.55 -24.68 27.70
N LEU A 107 9.28 -25.79 27.82
CA LEU A 107 8.73 -27.15 27.71
C LEU A 107 7.74 -27.47 28.84
N ILE A 108 7.98 -26.94 30.05
CA ILE A 108 7.07 -27.09 31.21
C ILE A 108 5.78 -26.27 31.03
N LYS A 109 5.77 -25.25 30.16
CA LYS A 109 4.62 -24.36 29.91
C LYS A 109 3.73 -24.79 28.74
N LEU A 110 4.18 -25.73 27.90
CA LEU A 110 3.34 -26.39 26.90
C LEU A 110 2.28 -27.27 27.57
#